data_AF-A0A7W1BJW7-F1
#
_entry.id   AF-A0A7W1BJW7-F1
#
_cell.length_a   1.000
_cell.length_b   1.000
_cell.length_c   1.000
_cell.angle_alpha   90.00
_cell.angle_beta   90.00
_cell.angle_gamma   90.00
#
_symmetry.space_group_name_H-M   'P 1'
#
loop_
_entity.id
_entity.type
_entity.pdbx_description
1 polymer ?
#
loop_
_entity_poly.entity_id
_entity_poly.type
_entity_poly.pdbx_seq_one_letter_code
_entity_poly.pdbx_strand_id
1 'polypeptide(L)'
;MSRLPAEGYLGWLHLALMALIILGNLILAGRMARWRDSPRVLATLSALAGLMIIPAVFIAVMSGSLLTGRALHQIAWVWPATAVIIAAHAIYATRTGRVGRTIGVPIVAYNVILAAVLVLRYVMSLGVSFSHAIAALPAAHASALELVAHPDAVMRSLYLLVPIIAPAIPSRLPRLGLITRASMAVIAAAWGVLILIAVPRARLGVARYTAHARDRLQERPAGDFAIGVKLFPTLTGGGPPSLSLTSDLAIAADIEAQIVSVYATPGRVSLALLDSLAGTLEESRRAGRKLIVALDLSSMGQSPVARPLTPVELRSRLADVERLVRGLRPDYLVPAAGAALPVAQWTWYLSEAAERAHRIRPRTLVMAHVPSYSSRDSALYAWAVQSVSGIDAIGFTLLPGAGGGVSLDAQTAAAERWMVAAKSRKEHWVLEGGGLPTIHGDRSHELALWSSMAWATRNPRIAGFIVFSASDYESPVGLRAPGGRVRVAARRVGQAVRLLNER
;
A
#
# COMPACT_ATOMS: atom_id res chain seq x y z
N MET A 1 23.43 7.38 8.02
CA MET A 1 23.53 6.26 7.06
C MET A 1 22.84 6.66 5.78
N SER A 2 23.60 7.12 4.79
CA SER A 2 23.13 7.41 3.44
C SER A 2 22.64 6.11 2.80
N ARG A 3 21.34 6.03 2.49
CA ARG A 3 20.77 4.88 1.77
C ARG A 3 21.33 4.87 0.36
N LEU A 4 22.03 3.80 0.02
CA LEU A 4 22.55 3.52 -1.32
C LEU A 4 21.41 3.54 -2.35
N PRO A 5 21.69 3.76 -3.65
CA PRO A 5 20.74 3.55 -4.76
C PRO A 5 20.19 2.11 -4.87
N ALA A 6 20.44 1.25 -3.88
CA ALA A 6 20.09 -0.17 -3.79
C ALA A 6 18.60 -0.45 -3.55
N GLU A 7 17.81 0.51 -3.07
CA GLU A 7 16.40 0.28 -2.69
C GLU A 7 15.54 -0.19 -3.88
N GLY A 8 15.74 0.38 -5.07
CA GLY A 8 15.04 -0.09 -6.28
C GLY A 8 15.48 -1.48 -6.78
N TYR A 9 16.75 -1.84 -6.58
CA TYR A 9 17.30 -3.12 -7.04
C TYR A 9 16.82 -4.31 -6.22
N LEU A 10 16.59 -4.13 -4.92
CA LEU A 10 16.08 -5.19 -4.05
C LEU A 10 14.67 -5.64 -4.45
N GLY A 11 13.81 -4.68 -4.81
CA GLY A 11 12.47 -4.99 -5.32
C GLY A 11 12.52 -5.85 -6.58
N TRP A 12 13.39 -5.51 -7.54
CA TRP A 12 13.59 -6.31 -8.75
C TRP A 12 14.18 -7.69 -8.47
N LEU A 13 15.18 -7.76 -7.61
CA LEU A 13 15.81 -9.03 -7.25
C LEU A 13 14.77 -9.97 -6.63
N HIS A 14 13.86 -9.44 -5.81
CA HIS A 14 12.73 -10.18 -5.27
C HIS A 14 11.78 -10.68 -6.37
N LEU A 15 11.39 -9.81 -7.31
CA LEU A 15 10.51 -10.21 -8.42
C LEU A 15 11.17 -11.25 -9.35
N ALA A 16 12.46 -11.11 -9.63
CA ALA A 16 13.23 -12.08 -10.41
C ALA A 16 13.33 -13.43 -9.67
N LEU A 17 13.59 -13.40 -8.36
CA LEU A 17 13.59 -14.59 -7.51
C LEU A 17 12.21 -15.28 -7.51
N MET A 18 11.14 -14.50 -7.41
CA MET A 18 9.76 -15.00 -7.48
C MET A 18 9.50 -15.71 -8.82
N ALA A 19 9.85 -15.08 -9.93
CA ALA A 19 9.71 -15.66 -11.27
C ALA A 19 10.52 -16.95 -11.42
N LEU A 20 11.75 -16.98 -10.88
CA LEU A 20 12.60 -18.17 -10.89
C LEU A 20 11.99 -19.32 -10.07
N ILE A 21 11.41 -19.03 -8.89
CA ILE A 21 10.72 -20.03 -8.07
C ILE A 21 9.49 -20.58 -8.80
N ILE A 22 8.68 -19.71 -9.42
CA ILE A 22 7.50 -20.14 -10.21
C ILE A 22 7.94 -21.07 -11.35
N LEU A 23 8.96 -20.68 -12.13
CA LEU A 23 9.47 -21.50 -13.22
C LEU A 23 10.04 -22.83 -12.71
N GLY A 24 10.80 -22.79 -11.62
CA GLY A 24 11.33 -23.98 -10.95
C GLY A 24 10.22 -24.95 -10.51
N ASN A 25 9.15 -24.41 -9.91
CA ASN A 25 7.98 -25.20 -9.50
C ASN A 25 7.30 -25.86 -10.70
N LEU A 26 7.08 -25.14 -11.80
CA LEU A 26 6.46 -25.67 -13.02
C LEU A 26 7.28 -26.82 -13.62
N ILE A 27 8.60 -26.64 -13.71
CA ILE A 27 9.52 -27.67 -14.22
C ILE A 27 9.51 -28.89 -13.32
N LEU A 28 9.60 -28.70 -12.00
CA LEU A 28 9.60 -29.80 -11.03
C LEU A 28 8.27 -30.56 -11.03
N ALA A 29 7.15 -29.83 -11.02
CA ALA A 29 5.81 -30.41 -11.09
C ALA A 29 5.63 -31.27 -12.34
N GLY A 30 5.95 -30.73 -13.52
CA GLY A 30 5.83 -31.44 -14.78
C GLY A 30 6.73 -32.68 -14.86
N ARG A 31 7.94 -32.62 -14.28
CA ARG A 31 8.82 -33.79 -14.19
C ARG A 31 8.28 -34.84 -13.23
N MET A 32 7.75 -34.46 -12.07
CA MET A 32 7.26 -35.40 -11.05
C MET A 32 5.99 -36.10 -11.50
N ALA A 33 5.11 -35.38 -12.19
CA ALA A 33 3.88 -35.92 -12.73
C ALA A 33 4.12 -36.98 -13.83
N ARG A 34 5.22 -36.87 -14.59
CA ARG A 34 5.58 -37.82 -15.66
C ARG A 34 6.53 -38.93 -15.23
N TRP A 35 7.03 -38.89 -14.01
CA TRP A 35 7.99 -39.87 -13.52
C TRP A 35 7.28 -41.19 -13.18
N ARG A 36 7.64 -42.27 -13.88
CA ARG A 36 6.95 -43.57 -13.80
C ARG A 36 6.97 -44.18 -12.39
N ASP A 37 8.03 -43.95 -11.62
CA ASP A 37 8.20 -44.55 -10.27
C ASP A 37 7.72 -43.63 -9.13
N SER A 38 6.98 -42.56 -9.46
CA SER A 38 6.40 -41.65 -8.47
C SER A 38 5.15 -42.30 -7.86
N PRO A 39 4.99 -42.29 -6.53
CA PRO A 39 3.72 -42.65 -5.90
C PRO A 39 2.58 -41.81 -6.48
N ARG A 40 1.43 -42.44 -6.74
CA ARG A 40 0.27 -41.77 -7.34
C ARG A 40 -0.10 -40.47 -6.62
N VAL A 41 -0.12 -40.49 -5.29
CA VAL A 41 -0.41 -39.31 -4.46
C VAL A 41 0.57 -38.16 -4.72
N LEU A 42 1.87 -38.45 -4.77
CA LEU A 42 2.89 -37.44 -5.05
C LEU A 42 2.70 -36.86 -6.46
N ALA A 43 2.53 -37.72 -7.46
CA ALA A 43 2.31 -37.30 -8.85
C ALA A 43 1.05 -36.43 -9.00
N THR A 44 -0.06 -36.79 -8.36
CA THR A 44 -1.31 -36.02 -8.36
C THR A 44 -1.12 -34.65 -7.69
N LEU A 45 -0.50 -34.60 -6.51
CA LEU A 45 -0.23 -33.32 -5.83
C LEU A 45 0.71 -32.43 -6.63
N SER A 46 1.75 -33.00 -7.25
CA SER A 46 2.65 -32.25 -8.14
C SER A 46 1.91 -31.70 -9.36
N ALA A 47 1.06 -32.52 -10.00
CA ALA A 47 0.29 -32.11 -11.16
C ALA A 47 -0.70 -30.98 -10.83
N LEU A 48 -1.45 -31.11 -9.73
CA LEU A 48 -2.37 -30.06 -9.27
C LEU A 48 -1.63 -28.77 -8.91
N ALA A 49 -0.52 -28.86 -8.17
CA ALA A 49 0.30 -27.71 -7.83
C ALA A 49 0.84 -26.99 -9.08
N GLY A 50 1.38 -27.74 -10.05
CA GLY A 50 1.89 -27.18 -11.30
C GLY A 50 0.81 -26.56 -12.18
N LEU A 51 -0.37 -27.18 -12.23
CA LEU A 51 -1.52 -26.65 -12.98
C LEU A 51 -2.05 -25.35 -12.37
N MET A 52 -2.12 -25.28 -11.04
CA MET A 52 -2.76 -24.17 -10.35
C MET A 52 -1.85 -22.96 -10.16
N ILE A 53 -0.52 -23.11 -10.11
CA ILE A 53 0.37 -22.01 -9.72
C ILE A 53 0.25 -20.76 -10.59
N ILE A 54 0.16 -20.89 -11.92
CA ILE A 54 0.04 -19.73 -12.83
C ILE A 54 -1.33 -19.03 -12.63
N PRO A 55 -2.48 -19.73 -12.77
CA PRO A 55 -3.78 -19.11 -12.49
C PRO A 55 -3.86 -18.49 -11.09
N ALA A 56 -3.31 -19.16 -10.09
CA ALA A 56 -3.39 -18.73 -8.71
C ALA A 56 -2.57 -17.45 -8.44
N VAL A 57 -1.36 -17.34 -9.01
CA VAL A 57 -0.55 -16.10 -8.96
C VAL A 57 -1.26 -14.99 -9.73
N PHE A 58 -1.80 -15.27 -10.90
CA PHE A 58 -2.56 -14.29 -11.68
C PHE A 58 -3.75 -13.74 -10.89
N ILE A 59 -4.56 -14.62 -10.28
CA ILE A 59 -5.68 -14.24 -9.43
C ILE A 59 -5.19 -13.43 -8.23
N ALA A 60 -4.10 -13.82 -7.56
CA ALA A 60 -3.57 -13.09 -6.40
C ALA A 60 -3.16 -11.65 -6.75
N VAL A 61 -2.51 -11.45 -7.91
CA VAL A 61 -2.10 -10.13 -8.38
C VAL A 61 -3.30 -9.29 -8.81
N MET A 62 -4.23 -9.89 -9.56
CA MET A 62 -5.36 -9.19 -10.16
C MET A 62 -6.53 -8.96 -9.19
N SER A 63 -6.65 -9.74 -8.12
CA SER A 63 -7.71 -9.56 -7.11
C SER A 63 -7.45 -8.42 -6.12
N GLY A 64 -6.30 -7.74 -6.23
CA GLY A 64 -5.92 -6.63 -5.34
C GLY A 64 -6.60 -5.29 -5.62
N SER A 65 -7.20 -5.11 -6.80
CA SER A 65 -7.85 -3.86 -7.23
C SER A 65 -9.35 -4.04 -7.39
N LEU A 66 -10.16 -3.03 -7.07
CA LEU A 66 -11.61 -3.02 -7.28
C LEU A 66 -11.99 -3.23 -8.75
N LEU A 67 -11.17 -2.72 -9.68
CA LEU A 67 -11.46 -2.74 -11.11
C LEU A 67 -11.51 -4.16 -11.68
N THR A 68 -10.69 -5.04 -11.15
CA THR A 68 -10.51 -6.44 -11.61
C THR A 68 -10.97 -7.45 -10.55
N GLY A 69 -10.93 -7.04 -9.29
CA GLY A 69 -11.18 -7.86 -8.12
C GLY A 69 -12.63 -8.27 -8.00
N ARG A 70 -13.62 -7.46 -8.38
CA ARG A 70 -15.04 -7.85 -8.21
C ARG A 70 -15.38 -9.16 -8.95
N ALA A 71 -14.85 -9.37 -10.15
CA ALA A 71 -15.03 -10.61 -10.90
C ALA A 71 -14.18 -11.76 -10.33
N LEU A 72 -12.94 -11.47 -9.94
CA LEU A 72 -11.98 -12.48 -9.50
C LEU A 72 -12.12 -12.88 -8.02
N HIS A 73 -12.84 -12.09 -7.21
CA HIS A 73 -12.95 -12.31 -5.77
C HIS A 73 -13.64 -13.63 -5.44
N GLN A 74 -14.59 -14.07 -6.27
CA GLN A 74 -15.27 -15.37 -6.13
C GLN A 74 -14.29 -16.55 -6.22
N ILE A 75 -13.18 -16.38 -6.94
CA ILE A 75 -12.14 -17.41 -7.12
C ILE A 75 -10.84 -17.04 -6.41
N ALA A 76 -10.82 -16.01 -5.55
CA ALA A 76 -9.62 -15.61 -4.82
C ALA A 76 -9.09 -16.70 -3.87
N TRP A 77 -9.93 -17.66 -3.49
CA TRP A 77 -9.54 -18.84 -2.69
C TRP A 77 -8.56 -19.77 -3.41
N VAL A 78 -8.43 -19.68 -4.74
CA VAL A 78 -7.51 -20.51 -5.53
C VAL A 78 -6.05 -20.32 -5.09
N TRP A 79 -5.66 -19.09 -4.72
CA TRP A 79 -4.31 -18.80 -4.22
C TRP A 79 -3.96 -19.51 -2.90
N PRO A 80 -4.71 -19.32 -1.79
CA PRO A 80 -4.44 -20.06 -0.56
C PRO A 80 -4.60 -21.58 -0.74
N ALA A 81 -5.54 -22.05 -1.55
CA ALA A 81 -5.67 -23.48 -1.84
C ALA A 81 -4.43 -24.06 -2.52
N THR A 82 -3.85 -23.34 -3.49
CA THR A 82 -2.61 -23.75 -4.16
C THR A 82 -1.44 -23.86 -3.17
N ALA A 83 -1.33 -22.90 -2.24
CA ALA A 83 -0.30 -22.95 -1.20
C ALA A 83 -0.48 -24.14 -0.25
N VAL A 84 -1.71 -24.47 0.13
CA VAL A 84 -2.02 -25.66 0.95
C VAL A 84 -1.65 -26.96 0.21
N ILE A 85 -1.96 -27.06 -1.08
CA ILE A 85 -1.58 -28.23 -1.91
C ILE A 85 -0.05 -28.38 -1.96
N ILE A 86 0.68 -27.29 -2.15
CA ILE A 86 2.15 -27.32 -2.19
C ILE A 86 2.76 -27.65 -0.82
N ALA A 87 2.16 -27.18 0.28
CA ALA A 87 2.54 -27.57 1.63
C ALA A 87 2.31 -29.08 1.86
N ALA A 88 1.13 -29.61 1.49
CA ALA A 88 0.81 -31.03 1.58
C ALA A 88 1.78 -31.89 0.75
N HIS A 89 2.11 -31.44 -0.46
CA HIS A 89 3.12 -32.06 -1.31
C HIS A 89 4.48 -32.14 -0.61
N ALA A 90 4.98 -31.04 -0.06
CA ALA A 90 6.27 -31.00 0.60
C ALA A 90 6.32 -31.89 1.86
N ILE A 91 5.23 -31.91 2.64
CA ILE A 91 5.08 -32.80 3.80
C ILE A 91 5.16 -34.26 3.37
N TYR A 92 4.37 -34.64 2.36
CA TYR A 92 4.34 -36.02 1.86
C TYR A 92 5.72 -36.47 1.33
N ALA A 93 6.36 -35.65 0.50
CA ALA A 93 7.67 -35.95 -0.08
C ALA A 93 8.77 -36.12 0.99
N THR A 94 8.74 -35.30 2.05
CA THR A 94 9.70 -35.37 3.16
C THR A 94 9.43 -36.58 4.05
N ARG A 95 8.16 -36.84 4.39
CA ARG A 95 7.76 -37.93 5.29
C ARG A 95 8.00 -39.32 4.69
N THR A 96 7.86 -39.45 3.37
CA THR A 96 8.13 -40.69 2.62
C THR A 96 9.60 -40.88 2.24
N GLY A 97 10.50 -40.00 2.69
CA GLY A 97 11.94 -40.09 2.43
C GLY A 97 12.37 -39.81 0.98
N ARG A 98 11.46 -39.34 0.13
CA ARG A 98 11.76 -38.99 -1.27
C ARG A 98 12.59 -37.72 -1.39
N VAL A 99 12.54 -36.86 -0.37
CA VAL A 99 13.45 -35.72 -0.18
C VAL A 99 14.19 -35.93 1.14
N GLY A 100 15.52 -35.80 1.12
CA GLY A 100 16.32 -35.89 2.34
C GLY A 100 15.88 -34.85 3.37
N ARG A 101 15.87 -35.22 4.66
CA ARG A 101 15.31 -34.38 5.74
C ARG A 101 15.94 -32.99 5.82
N THR A 102 17.25 -32.88 5.55
CA THR A 102 17.99 -31.60 5.54
C THR A 102 17.47 -30.61 4.49
N ILE A 103 16.94 -31.10 3.38
CA ILE A 103 16.34 -30.30 2.30
C ILE A 103 14.84 -30.15 2.53
N GLY A 104 14.15 -31.23 2.92
CA GLY A 104 12.70 -31.28 3.02
C GLY A 104 12.13 -30.44 4.18
N VAL A 105 12.76 -30.51 5.36
CA VAL A 105 12.24 -29.83 6.57
C VAL A 105 12.14 -28.31 6.40
N PRO A 106 13.18 -27.59 5.90
CA PRO A 106 13.05 -26.15 5.65
C PRO A 106 11.93 -25.79 4.66
N ILE A 107 11.78 -26.58 3.58
CA ILE A 107 10.73 -26.36 2.57
C ILE A 107 9.34 -26.57 3.17
N VAL A 108 9.16 -27.62 3.99
CA VAL A 108 7.90 -27.87 4.70
C VAL A 108 7.57 -26.71 5.64
N ALA A 109 8.52 -26.30 6.48
CA ALA A 109 8.30 -25.24 7.45
C ALA A 109 7.87 -23.93 6.76
N TYR A 110 8.59 -23.51 5.73
CA TYR A 110 8.26 -22.34 4.93
C TYR A 110 6.86 -22.44 4.28
N ASN A 111 6.57 -23.55 3.61
CA ASN A 111 5.29 -23.70 2.91
C ASN A 111 4.09 -23.75 3.86
N VAL A 112 4.22 -24.37 5.04
CA VAL A 112 3.16 -24.40 6.04
C VAL A 112 2.89 -23.00 6.59
N ILE A 113 3.95 -22.25 6.91
CA ILE A 113 3.83 -20.86 7.35
C ILE A 113 3.15 -20.02 6.27
N LEU A 114 3.59 -20.13 5.02
CA LEU A 114 3.03 -19.36 3.91
C LEU A 114 1.56 -19.74 3.64
N ALA A 115 1.22 -21.03 3.65
CA ALA A 115 -0.16 -21.47 3.50
C ALA A 115 -1.06 -20.89 4.62
N ALA A 116 -0.61 -20.92 5.87
CA ALA A 116 -1.33 -20.31 6.98
C ALA A 116 -1.51 -18.80 6.79
N VAL A 117 -0.46 -18.07 6.39
CA VAL A 117 -0.55 -16.63 6.08
C VAL A 117 -1.59 -16.36 5.01
N LEU A 118 -1.57 -17.09 3.90
CA LEU A 118 -2.44 -16.84 2.76
C LEU A 118 -3.91 -17.17 3.08
N VAL A 119 -4.15 -18.25 3.83
CA VAL A 119 -5.49 -18.59 4.32
C VAL A 119 -6.00 -17.48 5.25
N LEU A 120 -5.18 -17.01 6.20
CA LEU A 120 -5.57 -15.94 7.10
C LEU A 120 -5.88 -14.64 6.35
N ARG A 121 -5.03 -14.23 5.39
CA ARG A 121 -5.27 -13.03 4.56
C ARG A 121 -6.55 -13.15 3.74
N TYR A 122 -6.82 -14.32 3.16
CA TYR A 122 -8.07 -14.57 2.44
C TYR A 122 -9.27 -14.43 3.38
N VAL A 123 -9.25 -15.05 4.56
CA VAL A 123 -10.34 -14.94 5.54
C VAL A 123 -10.52 -13.49 6.05
N MET A 124 -9.42 -12.76 6.24
CA MET A 124 -9.47 -11.31 6.55
C MET A 124 -10.11 -10.50 5.41
N SER A 125 -9.86 -10.87 4.15
CA SER A 125 -10.48 -10.19 3.00
C SER A 125 -12.00 -10.36 2.97
N LEU A 126 -12.53 -11.44 3.55
CA LEU A 126 -13.96 -11.67 3.76
C LEU A 126 -14.55 -10.83 4.90
N GLY A 127 -13.72 -10.10 5.66
CA GLY A 127 -14.14 -9.23 6.76
C GLY A 127 -14.07 -9.90 8.15
N VAL A 128 -13.53 -11.11 8.23
CA VAL A 128 -13.34 -11.80 9.52
C VAL A 128 -12.19 -11.16 10.28
N SER A 129 -12.43 -10.82 11.55
CA SER A 129 -11.42 -10.28 12.45
C SER A 129 -10.81 -11.39 13.29
N PHE A 130 -9.49 -11.34 13.48
CA PHE A 130 -8.74 -12.30 14.29
C PHE A 130 -8.20 -11.68 15.57
N SER A 131 -7.88 -12.52 16.55
CA SER A 131 -7.09 -12.07 17.72
C SER A 131 -5.70 -11.60 17.28
N HIS A 132 -5.08 -10.71 18.05
CA HIS A 132 -3.75 -10.17 17.72
C HIS A 132 -2.68 -11.24 17.56
N ALA A 133 -2.81 -12.36 18.27
CA ALA A 133 -1.87 -13.48 18.15
C ALA A 133 -1.93 -14.14 16.75
N ILE A 134 -3.14 -14.33 16.21
CA ILE A 134 -3.33 -14.93 14.89
C ILE A 134 -2.97 -13.92 13.78
N ALA A 135 -3.41 -12.66 13.94
CA ALA A 135 -3.10 -11.58 12.99
C ALA A 135 -1.60 -11.21 12.94
N ALA A 136 -0.82 -11.60 13.96
CA ALA A 136 0.63 -11.38 13.98
C ALA A 136 1.36 -12.11 12.84
N LEU A 137 0.84 -13.25 12.37
CA LEU A 137 1.52 -14.05 11.35
C LEU A 137 1.50 -13.39 9.95
N PRO A 138 0.34 -12.94 9.40
CA PRO A 138 0.31 -12.14 8.17
C PRO A 138 1.12 -10.83 8.25
N ALA A 139 1.17 -10.23 9.45
CA ALA A 139 1.94 -9.03 9.75
C ALA A 139 3.46 -9.32 9.75
N ALA A 140 3.90 -10.42 10.37
CA ALA A 140 5.30 -10.85 10.36
C ALA A 140 5.79 -11.16 8.94
N HIS A 141 4.93 -11.81 8.14
CA HIS A 141 5.18 -12.02 6.72
C HIS A 141 5.34 -10.70 5.94
N ALA A 142 4.48 -9.71 6.20
CA ALA A 142 4.62 -8.39 5.61
C ALA A 142 5.93 -7.70 6.03
N SER A 143 6.33 -7.80 7.30
CA SER A 143 7.58 -7.22 7.79
C SER A 143 8.81 -7.86 7.14
N ALA A 144 8.78 -9.17 6.92
CA ALA A 144 9.87 -9.86 6.21
C ALA A 144 9.97 -9.38 4.76
N LEU A 145 8.84 -9.18 4.07
CA LEU A 145 8.80 -8.61 2.71
C LEU A 145 9.30 -7.17 2.68
N GLU A 146 8.89 -6.34 3.64
CA GLU A 146 9.32 -4.94 3.75
C GLU A 146 10.85 -4.83 3.91
N LEU A 147 11.43 -5.72 4.73
CA LEU A 147 12.87 -5.77 5.00
C LEU A 147 13.70 -6.21 3.79
N VAL A 148 13.21 -7.19 3.02
CA VAL A 148 13.99 -7.83 1.95
C VAL A 148 13.74 -7.21 0.58
N ALA A 149 12.50 -6.86 0.27
CA ALA A 149 12.11 -6.40 -1.07
C ALA A 149 12.12 -4.87 -1.15
N HIS A 150 11.19 -4.20 -0.46
CA HIS A 150 11.05 -2.74 -0.49
C HIS A 150 10.07 -2.28 0.60
N PRO A 151 10.22 -1.06 1.17
CA PRO A 151 9.23 -0.46 2.07
C PRO A 151 7.79 -0.47 1.50
N ASP A 152 7.65 -0.22 0.20
CA ASP A 152 6.34 -0.19 -0.48
C ASP A 152 5.78 -1.58 -0.83
N ALA A 153 6.51 -2.68 -0.55
CA ALA A 153 6.07 -4.02 -0.90
C ALA A 153 4.73 -4.38 -0.26
N VAL A 154 4.46 -3.86 0.94
CA VAL A 154 3.20 -4.08 1.67
C VAL A 154 2.00 -3.37 1.05
N MET A 155 2.23 -2.34 0.23
CA MET A 155 1.20 -1.58 -0.45
C MET A 155 0.85 -2.17 -1.83
N ARG A 156 1.58 -3.18 -2.31
CA ARG A 156 1.47 -3.66 -3.69
C ARG A 156 1.16 -5.14 -3.73
N SER A 157 0.13 -5.52 -4.49
CA SER A 157 -0.28 -6.92 -4.68
C SER A 157 0.73 -7.76 -5.48
N LEU A 158 1.72 -7.12 -6.12
CA LEU A 158 2.75 -7.79 -6.91
C LEU A 158 3.82 -8.49 -6.04
N TYR A 159 4.11 -7.95 -4.85
CA TYR A 159 5.14 -8.51 -3.97
C TYR A 159 4.55 -9.65 -3.15
N LEU A 160 4.67 -10.86 -3.71
CA LEU A 160 4.19 -12.10 -3.11
C LEU A 160 5.38 -13.00 -2.74
N LEU A 161 5.19 -13.84 -1.73
CA LEU A 161 6.00 -15.04 -1.53
C LEU A 161 5.33 -16.21 -2.22
N VAL A 162 6.12 -16.99 -2.96
CA VAL A 162 5.63 -18.15 -3.72
C VAL A 162 6.00 -19.42 -2.96
N PRO A 163 5.05 -20.34 -2.74
CA PRO A 163 5.33 -21.63 -2.11
C PRO A 163 6.26 -22.48 -2.98
N ILE A 164 7.12 -23.31 -2.39
CA ILE A 164 8.17 -24.06 -3.10
C ILE A 164 7.80 -25.54 -3.17
N ILE A 165 7.75 -26.10 -4.38
CA ILE A 165 7.54 -27.54 -4.56
C ILE A 165 8.80 -28.30 -4.16
N ALA A 166 8.66 -29.29 -3.27
CA ALA A 166 9.78 -30.10 -2.81
C ALA A 166 10.38 -30.96 -3.95
N PRO A 167 11.70 -30.89 -4.22
CA PRO A 167 12.32 -31.53 -5.38
C PRO A 167 12.60 -33.03 -5.13
N ALA A 168 11.58 -33.87 -5.32
CA ALA A 168 11.59 -35.30 -4.97
C ALA A 168 12.18 -36.27 -6.01
N ILE A 169 12.67 -35.77 -7.17
CA ILE A 169 13.22 -36.63 -8.24
C ILE A 169 14.76 -36.57 -8.27
N PRO A 170 15.47 -37.70 -8.42
CA PRO A 170 16.89 -37.71 -8.79
C PRO A 170 17.15 -36.90 -10.08
N SER A 171 18.13 -36.01 -10.04
CA SER A 171 18.55 -35.24 -11.21
C SER A 171 19.45 -36.08 -12.12
N ARG A 172 19.25 -35.99 -13.44
CA ARG A 172 20.17 -36.57 -14.44
C ARG A 172 21.60 -36.01 -14.35
N LEU A 173 21.74 -34.79 -13.82
CA LEU A 173 23.01 -34.11 -13.55
C LEU A 173 23.16 -33.96 -12.02
N PRO A 174 23.83 -34.89 -11.32
CA PRO A 174 23.80 -34.99 -9.86
C PRO A 174 24.27 -33.73 -9.14
N ARG A 175 25.32 -33.06 -9.67
CA ARG A 175 25.83 -31.80 -9.09
C ARG A 175 24.83 -30.65 -9.21
N LEU A 176 24.25 -30.44 -10.40
CA LEU A 176 23.27 -29.38 -10.62
C LEU A 176 21.99 -29.63 -9.83
N GLY A 177 21.54 -30.88 -9.74
CA GLY A 177 20.39 -31.23 -8.91
C GLY A 177 20.62 -30.93 -7.44
N LEU A 178 21.77 -31.32 -6.88
CA LEU A 178 22.10 -31.02 -5.50
C LEU A 178 22.09 -29.51 -5.23
N ILE A 179 22.71 -28.71 -6.10
CA ILE A 179 22.74 -27.25 -6.00
C ILE A 179 21.32 -26.67 -6.01
N THR A 180 20.45 -27.09 -6.93
CA THR A 180 19.07 -26.60 -6.99
C THR A 180 18.28 -26.95 -5.73
N ARG A 181 18.42 -28.17 -5.21
CA ARG A 181 17.71 -28.57 -3.98
C ARG A 181 18.23 -27.82 -2.77
N ALA A 182 19.54 -27.65 -2.66
CA ALA A 182 20.17 -26.91 -1.58
C ALA A 182 19.77 -25.43 -1.62
N SER A 183 19.78 -24.79 -2.81
CA SER A 183 19.37 -23.39 -2.94
C SER A 183 17.90 -23.18 -2.55
N MET A 184 16.99 -24.06 -3.00
CA MET A 184 15.58 -24.03 -2.59
C MET A 184 15.41 -24.18 -1.07
N ALA A 185 16.13 -25.11 -0.44
CA ALA A 185 16.08 -25.31 0.99
C ALA A 185 16.63 -24.10 1.77
N VAL A 186 17.73 -23.48 1.29
CA VAL A 186 18.32 -22.28 1.89
C VAL A 186 17.36 -21.09 1.76
N ILE A 187 16.76 -20.87 0.59
CA ILE A 187 15.77 -19.81 0.38
C ILE A 187 14.56 -20.02 1.30
N ALA A 188 14.05 -21.25 1.38
CA ALA A 188 12.95 -21.59 2.27
C ALA A 188 13.30 -21.37 3.75
N ALA A 189 14.49 -21.81 4.17
CA ALA A 189 14.99 -21.58 5.53
C ALA A 189 15.10 -20.07 5.83
N ALA A 190 15.70 -19.30 4.93
CA ALA A 190 15.90 -17.86 5.09
C ALA A 190 14.55 -17.14 5.27
N TRP A 191 13.58 -17.38 4.37
CA TRP A 191 12.25 -16.78 4.50
C TRP A 191 11.51 -17.26 5.75
N GLY A 192 11.53 -18.57 6.04
CA GLY A 192 10.89 -19.12 7.24
C GLY A 192 11.44 -18.49 8.52
N VAL A 193 12.76 -18.38 8.65
CA VAL A 193 13.43 -17.76 9.79
C VAL A 193 13.12 -16.26 9.88
N LEU A 194 13.16 -15.53 8.77
CA LEU A 194 12.84 -14.10 8.75
C LEU A 194 11.40 -13.83 9.23
N ILE A 195 10.43 -14.63 8.76
CA ILE A 195 9.03 -14.52 9.20
C ILE A 195 8.93 -14.81 10.70
N LEU A 196 9.53 -15.90 11.18
CA LEU A 196 9.45 -16.29 12.59
C LEU A 196 10.10 -15.25 13.52
N ILE A 197 11.25 -14.69 13.15
CA ILE A 197 11.92 -13.61 13.91
C ILE A 197 11.05 -12.34 13.94
N ALA A 198 10.25 -12.08 12.91
CA ALA A 198 9.36 -10.92 12.87
C ALA A 198 8.10 -11.07 13.73
N VAL A 199 7.70 -12.30 14.12
CA VAL A 199 6.45 -12.57 14.86
C VAL A 199 6.30 -11.77 16.16
N PRO A 200 7.30 -11.70 17.06
CA PRO A 200 7.15 -10.96 18.32
C PRO A 200 6.88 -9.47 18.09
N ARG A 201 7.62 -8.84 17.15
CA ARG A 201 7.44 -7.43 16.79
C ARG A 201 6.09 -7.20 16.11
N ALA A 202 5.69 -8.09 15.21
CA ALA A 202 4.40 -8.03 14.54
C ALA A 202 3.23 -8.13 15.53
N ARG A 203 3.33 -9.03 16.52
CA ARG A 203 2.32 -9.16 17.58
C ARG A 203 2.17 -7.88 18.39
N LEU A 204 3.29 -7.25 18.77
CA LEU A 204 3.27 -5.94 19.44
C LEU A 204 2.63 -4.87 18.56
N GLY A 205 3.00 -4.83 17.28
CA GLY A 205 2.45 -3.90 16.29
C GLY A 205 0.93 -4.00 16.14
N VAL A 206 0.39 -5.21 16.00
CA VAL A 206 -1.07 -5.41 15.88
C VAL A 206 -1.78 -5.17 17.20
N ALA A 207 -1.23 -5.62 18.33
CA ALA A 207 -1.82 -5.38 19.64
C ALA A 207 -1.91 -3.88 19.98
N ARG A 208 -0.95 -3.08 19.51
CA ARG A 208 -0.89 -1.65 19.78
C ARG A 208 -2.13 -0.90 19.30
N TYR A 209 -2.79 -1.37 18.23
CA TYR A 209 -4.03 -0.74 17.75
C TYR A 209 -5.15 -0.68 18.81
N THR A 210 -5.22 -1.64 19.72
CA THR A 210 -6.25 -1.64 20.77
C THR A 210 -6.10 -0.49 21.76
N ALA A 211 -4.88 0.02 21.96
CA ALA A 211 -4.68 1.20 22.79
C ALA A 211 -5.42 2.41 22.20
N HIS A 212 -5.53 2.48 20.87
CA HIS A 212 -6.22 3.56 20.16
C HIS A 212 -7.74 3.47 20.18
N ALA A 213 -8.32 2.36 20.63
CA ALA A 213 -9.77 2.24 20.75
C ALA A 213 -10.36 3.26 21.74
N ARG A 214 -9.54 3.77 22.66
CA ARG A 214 -9.92 4.75 23.69
C ARG A 214 -9.55 6.19 23.32
N ASP A 215 -8.89 6.41 22.19
CA ASP A 215 -8.60 7.76 21.73
C ASP A 215 -9.91 8.52 21.49
N ARG A 216 -9.96 9.78 21.91
CA ARG A 216 -11.12 10.65 21.74
C ARG A 216 -10.81 11.68 20.67
N LEU A 217 -11.75 11.87 19.75
CA LEU A 217 -11.74 13.04 18.86
C LEU A 217 -11.91 14.28 19.74
N GLN A 218 -11.13 15.31 19.46
CA GLN A 218 -11.33 16.61 20.11
C GLN A 218 -12.29 17.45 19.29
N GLU A 219 -13.16 18.15 19.99
CA GLU A 219 -14.09 19.07 19.39
C GLU A 219 -13.34 20.25 18.77
N ARG A 220 -13.87 20.73 17.64
CA ARG A 220 -13.33 21.87 16.90
C ARG A 220 -14.44 22.90 16.72
N PRO A 221 -14.74 23.72 17.76
CA PRO A 221 -15.91 24.60 17.76
C PRO A 221 -15.92 25.63 16.62
N ALA A 222 -14.74 25.95 16.07
CA ALA A 222 -14.61 26.85 14.93
C ALA A 222 -14.98 26.20 13.59
N GLY A 223 -15.27 24.89 13.54
CA GLY A 223 -15.52 24.16 12.29
C GLY A 223 -14.30 24.11 11.38
N ASP A 224 -13.10 24.21 11.94
CA ASP A 224 -11.84 24.40 11.24
C ASP A 224 -11.10 23.09 10.93
N PHE A 225 -11.78 21.94 11.08
CA PHE A 225 -11.25 20.62 10.76
C PHE A 225 -12.16 19.88 9.77
N ALA A 226 -11.61 19.55 8.60
CA ALA A 226 -12.35 18.83 7.57
C ALA A 226 -11.92 17.37 7.44
N ILE A 227 -12.88 16.46 7.28
CA ILE A 227 -12.61 15.05 6.96
C ILE A 227 -13.02 14.75 5.52
N GLY A 228 -12.18 13.99 4.80
CA GLY A 228 -12.44 13.63 3.42
C GLY A 228 -11.80 12.33 2.98
N VAL A 229 -11.85 12.12 1.67
CA VAL A 229 -11.39 10.87 1.05
C VAL A 229 -10.79 11.12 -0.34
N LYS A 230 -9.74 10.37 -0.68
CA LYS A 230 -9.23 10.32 -2.06
C LYS A 230 -10.19 9.51 -2.93
N LEU A 231 -10.67 10.13 -3.99
CA LEU A 231 -11.51 9.51 -5.01
C LEU A 231 -10.65 8.98 -6.15
N PHE A 232 -11.12 7.88 -6.73
CA PHE A 232 -10.64 7.28 -7.97
C PHE A 232 -9.21 6.70 -7.87
N PRO A 233 -8.86 5.77 -8.78
CA PRO A 233 -7.45 5.48 -9.04
C PRO A 233 -6.74 6.74 -9.56
N THR A 234 -5.41 6.75 -9.52
CA THR A 234 -4.64 7.86 -10.06
C THR A 234 -4.95 8.02 -11.57
N LEU A 235 -5.30 9.23 -11.99
CA LEU A 235 -5.80 9.49 -13.33
C LEU A 235 -4.69 9.32 -14.37
N THR A 236 -4.94 8.45 -15.36
CA THR A 236 -3.96 8.02 -16.37
C THR A 236 -4.55 8.09 -17.78
N GLY A 237 -4.44 9.22 -18.48
CA GLY A 237 -4.84 9.30 -19.91
C GLY A 237 -6.35 9.39 -20.14
N GLY A 238 -7.08 8.41 -19.61
CA GLY A 238 -8.53 8.31 -19.62
C GLY A 238 -9.17 8.81 -18.32
N GLY A 239 -10.49 8.99 -18.39
CA GLY A 239 -11.28 9.34 -17.21
C GLY A 239 -11.37 8.23 -16.18
N PRO A 240 -11.81 8.58 -14.95
CA PRO A 240 -12.05 7.57 -13.93
C PRO A 240 -13.03 6.52 -14.48
N PRO A 241 -12.76 5.22 -14.29
CA PRO A 241 -13.68 4.17 -14.71
C PRO A 241 -15.09 4.40 -14.15
N SER A 242 -16.14 4.07 -14.92
CA SER A 242 -17.53 4.26 -14.50
C SER A 242 -17.86 3.58 -13.17
N LEU A 243 -17.28 2.40 -12.95
CA LEU A 243 -17.38 1.68 -11.68
C LEU A 243 -16.79 2.51 -10.53
N SER A 244 -15.63 3.15 -10.73
CA SER A 244 -14.97 4.00 -9.73
C SER A 244 -15.78 5.27 -9.46
N LEU A 245 -16.34 5.90 -10.50
CA LEU A 245 -17.23 7.06 -10.36
C LEU A 245 -18.38 6.76 -9.41
N THR A 246 -19.18 5.75 -9.74
CA THR A 246 -20.34 5.35 -8.94
C THR A 246 -19.92 4.93 -7.53
N SER A 247 -18.84 4.14 -7.45
CA SER A 247 -18.38 3.55 -6.21
C SER A 247 -17.87 4.58 -5.21
N ASP A 248 -16.97 5.46 -5.64
CA ASP A 248 -16.25 6.35 -4.74
C ASP A 248 -17.08 7.57 -4.38
N LEU A 249 -17.92 8.07 -5.30
CA LEU A 249 -18.89 9.13 -4.99
C LEU A 249 -19.93 8.65 -3.97
N ALA A 250 -20.38 7.39 -4.06
CA ALA A 250 -21.24 6.81 -3.04
C ALA A 250 -20.53 6.75 -1.67
N ILE A 251 -19.26 6.31 -1.61
CA ILE A 251 -18.49 6.34 -0.35
C ILE A 251 -18.36 7.75 0.21
N ALA A 252 -18.04 8.73 -0.63
CA ALA A 252 -17.91 10.12 -0.21
C ALA A 252 -19.24 10.71 0.30
N ALA A 253 -20.37 10.32 -0.31
CA ALA A 253 -21.70 10.67 0.18
C ALA A 253 -22.02 9.97 1.51
N ASP A 254 -21.79 8.67 1.62
CA ASP A 254 -22.09 7.85 2.81
C ASP A 254 -21.32 8.31 4.06
N ILE A 255 -20.09 8.78 3.88
CA ILE A 255 -19.28 9.32 5.00
C ILE A 255 -19.45 10.83 5.18
N GLU A 256 -20.29 11.48 4.37
CA GLU A 256 -20.50 12.93 4.37
C GLU A 256 -19.18 13.71 4.20
N ALA A 257 -18.31 13.25 3.31
CA ALA A 257 -16.98 13.83 3.11
C ALA A 257 -17.07 15.34 2.81
N GLN A 258 -16.32 16.14 3.56
CA GLN A 258 -16.25 17.61 3.40
C GLN A 258 -15.16 18.03 2.41
N ILE A 259 -14.22 17.13 2.16
CA ILE A 259 -13.14 17.34 1.20
C ILE A 259 -12.95 16.09 0.34
N VAL A 260 -12.68 16.29 -0.94
CA VAL A 260 -12.36 15.21 -1.86
C VAL A 260 -10.98 15.45 -2.44
N SER A 261 -10.21 14.38 -2.60
CA SER A 261 -8.86 14.44 -3.15
C SER A 261 -8.78 13.62 -4.44
N VAL A 262 -8.10 14.15 -5.45
CA VAL A 262 -7.87 13.43 -6.73
C VAL A 262 -6.41 13.50 -7.13
N TYR A 263 -5.87 12.38 -7.58
CA TYR A 263 -4.46 12.26 -7.95
C TYR A 263 -4.34 12.12 -9.47
N ALA A 264 -3.39 12.83 -10.07
CA ALA A 264 -3.14 12.83 -11.50
C ALA A 264 -1.73 12.32 -11.82
N THR A 265 -1.61 11.45 -12.83
CA THR A 265 -0.31 11.02 -13.34
C THR A 265 0.28 12.10 -14.25
N PRO A 266 1.56 12.47 -14.04
CA PRO A 266 2.22 13.49 -14.84
C PRO A 266 2.27 13.20 -16.33
N GLY A 267 2.06 14.22 -17.15
CA GLY A 267 2.10 14.16 -18.62
C GLY A 267 0.99 13.31 -19.25
N ARG A 268 0.11 12.69 -18.47
CA ARG A 268 -0.93 11.79 -18.98
C ARG A 268 -2.33 12.38 -18.94
N VAL A 269 -2.56 13.50 -18.27
CA VAL A 269 -3.90 14.06 -18.11
C VAL A 269 -4.14 15.22 -19.07
N SER A 270 -5.13 15.10 -19.95
CA SER A 270 -5.52 16.11 -20.93
C SER A 270 -6.47 17.15 -20.32
N LEU A 271 -6.58 18.35 -20.92
CA LEU A 271 -7.52 19.38 -20.47
C LEU A 271 -8.98 18.92 -20.56
N ALA A 272 -9.36 18.30 -21.69
CA ALA A 272 -10.72 17.79 -21.88
C ALA A 272 -11.12 16.77 -20.81
N LEU A 273 -10.18 15.94 -20.36
CA LEU A 273 -10.39 15.03 -19.25
C LEU A 273 -10.62 15.79 -17.93
N LEU A 274 -9.81 16.80 -17.65
CA LEU A 274 -9.98 17.63 -16.45
C LEU A 274 -11.33 18.36 -16.46
N ASP A 275 -11.77 18.84 -17.61
CA ASP A 275 -13.07 19.52 -17.74
C ASP A 275 -14.24 18.56 -17.49
N SER A 276 -14.16 17.33 -18.03
CA SER A 276 -15.14 16.27 -17.75
C SER A 276 -15.18 15.89 -16.26
N LEU A 277 -14.00 15.76 -15.64
CA LEU A 277 -13.90 15.49 -14.22
C LEU A 277 -14.44 16.65 -13.37
N ALA A 278 -14.15 17.90 -13.75
CA ALA A 278 -14.69 19.08 -13.09
C ALA A 278 -16.23 19.09 -13.14
N GLY A 279 -16.80 18.74 -14.30
CA GLY A 279 -18.26 18.57 -14.44
C GLY A 279 -18.82 17.47 -13.53
N THR A 280 -18.10 16.35 -13.39
CA THR A 280 -18.49 15.24 -12.50
C THR A 280 -18.41 15.63 -11.02
N LEU A 281 -17.43 16.46 -10.64
CA LEU A 281 -17.25 16.94 -9.27
C LEU A 281 -18.07 18.19 -8.95
N GLU A 282 -18.79 18.75 -9.92
CA GLU A 282 -19.55 20.00 -9.77
C GLU A 282 -20.62 19.87 -8.68
N GLU A 283 -21.30 18.73 -8.57
CA GLU A 283 -22.27 18.47 -7.50
C GLU A 283 -21.60 18.51 -6.12
N SER A 284 -20.43 17.90 -5.98
CA SER A 284 -19.64 17.96 -4.74
C SER A 284 -19.23 19.40 -4.41
N ARG A 285 -18.83 20.18 -5.42
CA ARG A 285 -18.47 21.59 -5.23
C ARG A 285 -19.68 22.45 -4.83
N ARG A 286 -20.85 22.23 -5.43
CA ARG A 286 -22.11 22.90 -5.06
C ARG A 286 -22.55 22.58 -3.63
N ALA A 287 -22.25 21.36 -3.17
CA ALA A 287 -22.42 20.96 -1.78
C ALA A 287 -21.36 21.56 -0.82
N GLY A 288 -20.50 22.46 -1.31
CA GLY A 288 -19.48 23.14 -0.50
C GLY A 288 -18.24 22.30 -0.20
N ARG A 289 -18.08 21.13 -0.83
CA ARG A 289 -16.90 20.28 -0.59
C ARG A 289 -15.66 20.93 -1.20
N LYS A 290 -14.58 20.95 -0.43
CA LYS A 290 -13.26 21.38 -0.90
C LYS A 290 -12.64 20.33 -1.82
N LEU A 291 -11.81 20.77 -2.76
CA LEU A 291 -11.09 19.92 -3.70
C LEU A 291 -9.57 20.03 -3.49
N ILE A 292 -8.93 18.91 -3.18
CA ILE A 292 -7.49 18.72 -3.23
C ILE A 292 -7.12 18.01 -4.54
N VAL A 293 -6.14 18.55 -5.25
CA VAL A 293 -5.58 17.92 -6.45
C VAL A 293 -4.10 17.68 -6.24
N ALA A 294 -3.66 16.44 -6.42
CA ALA A 294 -2.27 16.05 -6.28
C ALA A 294 -1.69 15.56 -7.60
N LEU A 295 -0.45 15.97 -7.89
CA LEU A 295 0.34 15.38 -8.95
C LEU A 295 1.14 14.21 -8.38
N ASP A 296 0.78 12.98 -8.77
CA ASP A 296 1.41 11.78 -8.25
C ASP A 296 2.73 11.51 -8.97
N LEU A 297 3.83 11.95 -8.36
CA LEU A 297 5.18 11.72 -8.88
C LEU A 297 5.73 10.35 -8.44
N SER A 298 5.07 9.65 -7.51
CA SER A 298 5.40 8.26 -7.16
C SER A 298 5.11 7.30 -8.31
N SER A 299 4.10 7.61 -9.13
CA SER A 299 3.76 6.84 -10.34
C SER A 299 4.89 6.82 -11.39
N MET A 300 5.80 7.81 -11.40
CA MET A 300 7.01 7.76 -12.23
C MET A 300 8.09 6.83 -11.66
N GLY A 301 7.99 6.48 -10.38
CA GLY A 301 8.68 5.35 -9.73
C GLY A 301 8.02 3.99 -9.99
N GLN A 302 7.02 3.90 -10.89
CA GLN A 302 6.61 2.62 -11.47
C GLN A 302 7.71 2.02 -12.36
N SER A 303 8.76 2.79 -12.69
CA SER A 303 10.06 2.23 -13.02
C SER A 303 10.81 1.94 -11.71
N PRO A 304 10.94 0.67 -11.28
CA PRO A 304 11.75 0.25 -10.14
C PRO A 304 13.25 0.62 -10.18
N VAL A 305 13.72 1.32 -11.21
CA VAL A 305 14.88 2.21 -11.08
C VAL A 305 14.34 3.60 -10.77
N ALA A 306 14.21 3.93 -9.49
CA ALA A 306 13.94 5.29 -9.03
C ALA A 306 15.14 6.18 -9.41
N ARG A 307 15.22 6.56 -10.68
CA ARG A 307 16.18 7.56 -11.12
C ARG A 307 15.66 8.91 -10.64
N PRO A 308 16.51 9.75 -10.04
CA PRO A 308 16.14 11.13 -9.76
C PRO A 308 15.65 11.79 -11.05
N LEU A 309 14.50 12.48 -10.98
CA LEU A 309 13.99 13.24 -12.11
C LEU A 309 15.04 14.25 -12.56
N THR A 310 15.28 14.31 -13.86
CA THR A 310 16.17 15.31 -14.43
C THR A 310 15.55 16.71 -14.28
N PRO A 311 16.37 17.77 -14.23
CA PRO A 311 15.84 19.14 -14.22
C PRO A 311 14.91 19.46 -15.40
N VAL A 312 15.14 18.85 -16.57
CA VAL A 312 14.28 18.99 -17.76
C VAL A 312 12.92 18.34 -17.53
N GLU A 313 12.89 17.14 -16.97
CA GLU A 313 11.64 16.47 -16.61
C GLU A 313 10.88 17.26 -15.55
N LEU A 314 11.55 17.79 -14.53
CA LEU A 314 10.87 18.63 -13.52
C LEU A 314 10.27 19.89 -14.12
N ARG A 315 10.98 20.55 -15.04
CA ARG A 315 10.43 21.69 -15.77
C ARG A 315 9.19 21.32 -16.58
N SER A 316 9.16 20.14 -17.22
CA SER A 316 7.97 19.70 -17.96
C SER A 316 6.78 19.41 -17.04
N ARG A 317 7.01 19.02 -15.78
CA ARG A 317 5.94 18.84 -14.77
C ARG A 317 5.26 20.14 -14.37
N LEU A 318 5.95 21.29 -14.47
CA LEU A 318 5.31 22.57 -14.19
C LEU A 318 4.15 22.87 -15.15
N ALA A 319 4.20 22.36 -16.39
CA ALA A 319 3.07 22.47 -17.32
C ALA A 319 1.88 21.61 -16.87
N ASP A 320 2.11 20.49 -16.20
CA ASP A 320 1.04 19.67 -15.62
C ASP A 320 0.38 20.41 -14.44
N VAL A 321 1.15 21.08 -13.58
CA VAL A 321 0.64 21.95 -12.51
C VAL A 321 -0.30 23.01 -13.07
N GLU A 322 0.11 23.74 -14.09
CA GLU A 322 -0.73 24.76 -14.70
C GLU A 322 -2.02 24.19 -15.29
N ARG A 323 -1.93 23.01 -15.92
CA ARG A 323 -3.07 22.30 -16.51
C ARG A 323 -4.10 21.92 -15.43
N LEU A 324 -3.62 21.38 -14.30
CA LEU A 324 -4.46 21.01 -13.15
C LEU A 324 -5.16 22.22 -12.53
N VAL A 325 -4.44 23.32 -12.33
CA VAL A 325 -5.02 24.54 -11.75
C VAL A 325 -6.08 25.15 -12.68
N ARG A 326 -5.83 25.19 -14.00
CA ARG A 326 -6.79 25.72 -14.98
C ARG A 326 -8.04 24.84 -15.10
N GLY A 327 -7.86 23.52 -15.23
CA GLY A 327 -8.94 22.57 -15.47
C GLY A 327 -9.80 22.28 -14.24
N LEU A 328 -9.17 21.96 -13.10
CA LEU A 328 -9.91 21.54 -11.90
C LEU A 328 -10.17 22.67 -10.91
N ARG A 329 -9.41 23.77 -11.00
CA ARG A 329 -9.57 24.93 -10.11
C ARG A 329 -9.59 24.57 -8.62
N PRO A 330 -8.62 23.79 -8.13
CA PRO A 330 -8.67 23.23 -6.78
C PRO A 330 -8.55 24.32 -5.70
N ASP A 331 -9.08 24.02 -4.52
CA ASP A 331 -8.83 24.82 -3.32
C ASP A 331 -7.38 24.61 -2.85
N TYR A 332 -6.89 23.38 -3.01
CA TYR A 332 -5.57 22.95 -2.60
C TYR A 332 -4.87 22.16 -3.70
N LEU A 333 -3.63 22.51 -3.99
CA LEU A 333 -2.77 21.82 -4.93
C LEU A 333 -1.60 21.17 -4.19
N VAL A 334 -1.34 19.90 -4.46
CA VAL A 334 -0.11 19.18 -4.06
C VAL A 334 0.72 18.97 -5.32
N PRO A 335 1.72 19.82 -5.64
CA PRO A 335 2.44 19.74 -6.90
C PRO A 335 3.32 18.49 -7.05
N ALA A 336 3.56 17.80 -5.95
CA ALA A 336 4.38 16.60 -5.87
C ALA A 336 3.93 15.73 -4.69
N ALA A 337 3.21 14.65 -4.97
CA ALA A 337 2.93 13.59 -4.01
C ALA A 337 3.89 12.40 -4.21
N GLY A 338 4.38 11.85 -3.10
CA GLY A 338 5.08 10.56 -3.04
C GLY A 338 6.44 10.44 -3.76
N ALA A 339 7.08 11.56 -4.12
CA ALA A 339 8.37 11.51 -4.80
C ALA A 339 9.57 11.77 -3.89
N ALA A 340 10.70 11.19 -4.31
CA ALA A 340 11.91 11.05 -3.52
C ALA A 340 13.09 11.78 -4.20
N LEU A 341 13.05 13.11 -4.28
CA LEU A 341 14.13 13.90 -4.89
C LEU A 341 15.12 14.48 -3.87
N PRO A 342 16.35 14.83 -4.28
CA PRO A 342 17.25 15.64 -3.46
C PRO A 342 16.57 16.93 -3.00
N VAL A 343 16.83 17.34 -1.75
CA VAL A 343 16.18 18.50 -1.11
C VAL A 343 16.25 19.74 -2.00
N ALA A 344 17.42 20.07 -2.56
CA ALA A 344 17.59 21.25 -3.41
C ALA A 344 16.74 21.25 -4.69
N GLN A 345 16.53 20.08 -5.32
CA GLN A 345 15.65 19.98 -6.48
C GLN A 345 14.18 20.12 -6.07
N TRP A 346 13.86 19.61 -4.88
CA TRP A 346 12.51 19.64 -4.31
C TRP A 346 12.07 21.04 -3.93
N THR A 347 12.93 21.78 -3.24
CA THR A 347 12.64 23.16 -2.86
C THR A 347 12.47 24.05 -4.09
N TRP A 348 13.35 23.93 -5.10
CA TRP A 348 13.22 24.66 -6.35
C TRP A 348 11.90 24.34 -7.07
N TYR A 349 11.59 23.06 -7.30
CA TYR A 349 10.38 22.66 -8.04
C TYR A 349 9.10 23.11 -7.33
N LEU A 350 9.04 22.96 -6.01
CA LEU A 350 7.87 23.33 -5.22
C LEU A 350 7.65 24.85 -5.18
N SER A 351 8.71 25.66 -5.08
CA SER A 351 8.60 27.12 -5.19
C SER A 351 8.09 27.56 -6.57
N GLU A 352 8.66 27.01 -7.64
CA GLU A 352 8.23 27.32 -9.02
C GLU A 352 6.77 26.90 -9.28
N ALA A 353 6.37 25.74 -8.76
CA ALA A 353 5.00 25.26 -8.87
C ALA A 353 4.03 26.17 -8.09
N ALA A 354 4.43 26.61 -6.90
CA ALA A 354 3.62 27.50 -6.08
C ALA A 354 3.41 28.85 -6.78
N GLU A 355 4.50 29.46 -7.26
CA GLU A 355 4.45 30.74 -7.96
C GLU A 355 3.56 30.67 -9.21
N ARG A 356 3.65 29.59 -10.00
CA ARG A 356 2.79 29.37 -11.17
C ARG A 356 1.33 29.19 -10.78
N ALA A 357 1.05 28.40 -9.76
CA ALA A 357 -0.30 28.17 -9.28
C ALA A 357 -0.94 29.49 -8.82
N HIS A 358 -0.24 30.29 -8.01
CA HIS A 358 -0.71 31.57 -7.52
C HIS A 358 -0.90 32.60 -8.65
N ARG A 359 -0.03 32.62 -9.67
CA ARG A 359 -0.22 33.48 -10.85
C ARG A 359 -1.49 33.15 -11.64
N ILE A 360 -1.82 31.87 -11.77
CA ILE A 360 -3.02 31.43 -12.50
C ILE A 360 -4.28 31.63 -11.65
N ARG A 361 -4.21 31.27 -10.36
CA ARG A 361 -5.33 31.33 -9.43
C ARG A 361 -4.80 31.61 -8.02
N PRO A 362 -4.78 32.88 -7.57
CA PRO A 362 -4.27 33.26 -6.25
C PRO A 362 -4.99 32.61 -5.06
N ARG A 363 -6.20 32.07 -5.28
CA ARG A 363 -6.99 31.38 -4.24
C ARG A 363 -6.59 29.91 -4.03
N THR A 364 -5.80 29.32 -4.93
CA THR A 364 -5.37 27.93 -4.78
C THR A 364 -4.19 27.87 -3.82
N LEU A 365 -4.36 27.17 -2.70
CA LEU A 365 -3.33 26.97 -1.69
C LEU A 365 -2.41 25.82 -2.11
N VAL A 366 -1.11 26.00 -1.95
CA VAL A 366 -0.10 25.05 -2.42
C VAL A 366 0.52 24.33 -1.24
N MET A 367 0.49 22.99 -1.29
CA MET A 367 0.94 22.10 -0.23
C MET A 367 2.23 21.37 -0.56
N ALA A 368 3.17 21.40 0.38
CA ALA A 368 4.31 20.49 0.38
C ALA A 368 3.92 19.16 1.06
N HIS A 369 4.20 18.02 0.41
CA HIS A 369 3.92 16.69 0.95
C HIS A 369 5.16 16.06 1.58
N VAL A 370 5.01 15.50 2.79
CA VAL A 370 6.10 14.91 3.57
C VAL A 370 5.70 13.48 4.01
N PRO A 371 5.99 12.46 3.18
CA PRO A 371 5.37 11.14 3.33
C PRO A 371 6.12 10.12 4.19
N SER A 372 7.44 10.24 4.38
CA SER A 372 8.29 9.14 4.85
C SER A 372 8.96 9.35 6.21
N TYR A 373 8.86 10.55 6.79
CA TYR A 373 9.52 10.90 8.06
C TYR A 373 11.04 10.68 8.09
N SER A 374 11.67 10.71 6.92
CA SER A 374 13.12 10.59 6.77
C SER A 374 13.87 11.89 7.15
N SER A 375 15.21 11.84 7.20
CA SER A 375 16.02 13.05 7.38
C SER A 375 15.85 14.05 6.24
N ARG A 376 15.65 13.56 5.01
CA ARG A 376 15.32 14.40 3.84
C ARG A 376 13.99 15.11 4.05
N ASP A 377 12.98 14.37 4.49
CA ASP A 377 11.63 14.87 4.73
C ASP A 377 11.62 15.89 5.88
N SER A 378 12.45 15.69 6.91
CA SER A 378 12.68 16.68 7.97
C SER A 378 13.28 17.98 7.42
N ALA A 379 14.24 17.90 6.50
CA ALA A 379 14.85 19.07 5.87
C ALA A 379 13.86 19.79 4.94
N LEU A 380 13.08 19.03 4.16
CA LEU A 380 11.99 19.57 3.35
C LEU A 380 10.95 20.28 4.19
N TYR A 381 10.52 19.66 5.29
CA TYR A 381 9.59 20.24 6.24
C TYR A 381 10.13 21.55 6.81
N ALA A 382 11.39 21.56 7.27
CA ALA A 382 12.03 22.74 7.85
C ALA A 382 12.15 23.91 6.87
N TRP A 383 12.29 23.64 5.57
CA TRP A 383 12.21 24.65 4.52
C TRP A 383 10.75 25.09 4.25
N ALA A 384 9.83 24.13 4.09
CA ALA A 384 8.45 24.40 3.70
C ALA A 384 7.69 25.23 4.75
N VAL A 385 8.06 25.15 6.03
CA VAL A 385 7.46 25.97 7.09
C VAL A 385 7.85 27.45 7.03
N GLN A 386 8.93 27.80 6.31
CA GLN A 386 9.43 29.18 6.21
C GLN A 386 8.51 30.01 5.31
N SER A 387 8.28 31.28 5.64
CA SER A 387 7.46 32.18 4.82
C SER A 387 8.00 32.35 3.39
N VAL A 388 9.32 32.35 3.22
CA VAL A 388 9.99 32.53 1.91
C VAL A 388 9.79 31.36 0.94
N SER A 389 9.32 30.20 1.40
CA SER A 389 9.16 29.02 0.52
C SER A 389 8.07 29.17 -0.55
N GLY A 390 7.12 30.10 -0.36
CA GLY A 390 5.93 30.22 -1.21
C GLY A 390 4.88 29.14 -1.00
N ILE A 391 5.12 28.19 -0.08
CA ILE A 391 4.18 27.12 0.27
C ILE A 391 3.16 27.65 1.28
N ASP A 392 1.89 27.30 1.10
CA ASP A 392 0.81 27.77 1.99
C ASP A 392 0.55 26.79 3.14
N ALA A 393 0.72 25.50 2.87
CA ALA A 393 0.29 24.41 3.75
C ALA A 393 1.20 23.18 3.66
N ILE A 394 1.15 22.30 4.67
CA ILE A 394 2.03 21.11 4.75
C ILE A 394 1.21 19.85 4.98
N GLY A 395 1.45 18.84 4.17
CA GLY A 395 0.77 17.55 4.23
C GLY A 395 1.63 16.42 4.80
N PHE A 396 1.08 15.66 5.73
CA PHE A 396 1.64 14.43 6.29
C PHE A 396 0.95 13.17 5.74
N THR A 397 1.67 12.05 5.75
CA THR A 397 1.12 10.70 5.51
C THR A 397 1.13 9.92 6.83
N LEU A 398 -0.02 9.42 7.26
CA LEU A 398 -0.17 8.54 8.42
C LEU A 398 -0.68 7.17 7.95
N LEU A 399 0.25 6.40 7.37
CA LEU A 399 0.01 5.03 6.91
C LEU A 399 0.98 4.09 7.62
N PRO A 400 0.50 3.19 8.50
CA PRO A 400 1.38 2.27 9.19
C PRO A 400 2.08 1.34 8.20
N GLY A 401 3.37 1.08 8.44
CA GLY A 401 4.13 0.02 7.76
C GLY A 401 3.82 -1.36 8.37
N ALA A 402 4.62 -2.38 8.07
CA ALA A 402 4.38 -3.72 8.60
C ALA A 402 4.44 -3.79 10.15
N GLY A 403 5.17 -2.85 10.77
CA GLY A 403 5.22 -2.66 12.22
C GLY A 403 3.89 -2.26 12.88
N GLY A 404 2.83 -2.01 12.11
CA GLY A 404 1.47 -1.79 12.63
C GLY A 404 1.35 -0.53 13.47
N GLY A 405 0.62 -0.59 14.59
CA GLY A 405 0.37 0.57 15.45
C GLY A 405 1.63 1.21 16.02
N VAL A 406 2.72 0.44 16.20
CA VAL A 406 4.02 1.00 16.63
C VAL A 406 4.59 1.96 15.58
N SER A 407 4.45 1.62 14.29
CA SER A 407 4.88 2.51 13.21
C SER A 407 4.01 3.76 13.11
N LEU A 408 2.70 3.63 13.36
CA LEU A 408 1.77 4.76 13.40
C LEU A 408 2.10 5.74 14.54
N ASP A 409 2.39 5.21 15.73
CA ASP A 409 2.85 6.00 16.87
C ASP A 409 4.15 6.75 16.57
N ALA A 410 5.09 6.10 15.86
CA ALA A 410 6.34 6.74 15.47
C ALA A 410 6.12 7.90 14.48
N GLN A 411 5.20 7.73 13.51
CA GLN A 411 4.85 8.76 12.53
C GLN A 411 4.16 9.96 13.19
N THR A 412 3.15 9.73 14.03
CA THR A 412 2.45 10.80 14.75
C THR A 412 3.38 11.53 15.71
N ALA A 413 4.24 10.81 16.45
CA ALA A 413 5.24 11.44 17.31
C ALA A 413 6.29 12.24 16.52
N ALA A 414 6.68 11.79 15.33
CA ALA A 414 7.59 12.55 14.46
C ALA A 414 6.94 13.84 13.94
N ALA A 415 5.71 13.76 13.43
CA ALA A 415 4.95 14.92 13.00
C ALA A 415 4.77 15.95 14.13
N GLU A 416 4.42 15.48 15.33
CA GLU A 416 4.29 16.31 16.52
C GLU A 416 5.59 17.06 16.84
N ARG A 417 6.72 16.34 16.90
CA ARG A 417 8.03 16.97 17.15
C ARG A 417 8.36 18.05 16.12
N TRP A 418 8.07 17.80 14.84
CA TRP A 418 8.32 18.77 13.78
C TRP A 418 7.41 20.00 13.89
N MET A 419 6.12 19.83 14.20
CA MET A 419 5.19 20.94 14.41
C MET A 419 5.57 21.79 15.62
N VAL A 420 5.93 21.15 16.74
CA VAL A 420 6.37 21.85 17.95
C VAL A 420 7.66 22.62 17.71
N ALA A 421 8.65 22.01 17.06
CA ALA A 421 9.96 22.63 16.82
C ALA A 421 9.88 23.83 15.85
N ALA A 422 9.09 23.73 14.78
CA ALA A 422 9.05 24.76 13.75
C ALA A 422 8.31 26.04 14.14
N LYS A 423 7.38 25.97 15.13
CA LYS A 423 6.51 27.10 15.54
C LYS A 423 5.80 27.81 14.37
N SER A 424 5.59 27.11 13.25
CA SER A 424 4.96 27.68 12.06
C SER A 424 3.48 27.98 12.29
N ARG A 425 2.98 29.02 11.61
CA ARG A 425 1.55 29.36 11.53
C ARG A 425 0.86 28.76 10.31
N LYS A 426 1.62 28.12 9.41
CA LYS A 426 1.05 27.43 8.24
C LYS A 426 0.15 26.30 8.72
N GLU A 427 -0.91 26.05 7.97
CA GLU A 427 -1.80 24.93 8.24
C GLU A 427 -1.11 23.60 7.89
N HIS A 428 -1.50 22.56 8.62
CA HIS A 428 -1.09 21.20 8.39
C HIS A 428 -2.27 20.35 7.99
N TRP A 429 -2.01 19.29 7.23
CA TRP A 429 -3.01 18.34 6.77
C TRP A 429 -2.50 16.93 6.95
N VAL A 430 -3.39 15.98 7.24
CA VAL A 430 -3.10 14.56 6.98
C VAL A 430 -3.64 14.27 5.59
N LEU A 431 -2.77 14.26 4.58
CA LEU A 431 -3.15 14.05 3.19
C LEU A 431 -3.43 12.58 2.87
N GLU A 432 -2.80 11.68 3.62
CA GLU A 432 -2.88 10.24 3.38
C GLU A 432 -2.96 9.51 4.71
N GLY A 433 -4.17 9.32 5.22
CA GLY A 433 -4.42 8.54 6.44
C GLY A 433 -5.04 7.18 6.12
N GLY A 434 -4.60 6.13 6.80
CA GLY A 434 -5.15 4.79 6.57
C GLY A 434 -4.54 3.70 7.43
N GLY A 435 -4.78 2.45 7.03
CA GLY A 435 -4.22 1.26 7.63
C GLY A 435 -4.03 0.17 6.60
N LEU A 436 -3.51 -0.99 7.02
CA LEU A 436 -3.21 -2.12 6.16
C LEU A 436 -4.20 -3.28 6.41
N PRO A 437 -5.46 -3.21 5.92
CA PRO A 437 -6.48 -4.22 6.21
C PRO A 437 -6.11 -5.63 5.73
N THR A 438 -5.38 -5.77 4.63
CA THR A 438 -4.92 -7.08 4.11
C THR A 438 -3.81 -7.72 4.94
N ILE A 439 -3.19 -6.97 5.85
CA ILE A 439 -2.06 -7.42 6.68
C ILE A 439 -2.45 -7.47 8.15
N HIS A 440 -3.09 -6.42 8.67
CA HIS A 440 -3.46 -6.27 10.07
C HIS A 440 -4.96 -6.46 10.34
N GLY A 441 -5.79 -6.48 9.30
CA GLY A 441 -7.23 -6.73 9.38
C GLY A 441 -8.07 -5.45 9.36
N ASP A 442 -9.34 -5.58 8.98
CA ASP A 442 -10.28 -4.45 8.87
C ASP A 442 -10.45 -3.70 10.21
N ARG A 443 -10.43 -4.40 11.35
CA ARG A 443 -10.49 -3.77 12.67
C ARG A 443 -9.27 -2.92 12.98
N SER A 444 -8.07 -3.38 12.60
CA SER A 444 -6.84 -2.61 12.77
C SER A 444 -6.82 -1.38 11.87
N HIS A 445 -7.34 -1.50 10.65
CA HIS A 445 -7.53 -0.37 9.74
C HIS A 445 -8.47 0.70 10.33
N GLU A 446 -9.61 0.29 10.88
CA GLU A 446 -10.53 1.19 11.59
C GLU A 446 -9.85 1.92 12.74
N LEU A 447 -9.10 1.20 13.59
CA LEU A 447 -8.42 1.77 14.75
C LEU A 447 -7.25 2.69 14.35
N ALA A 448 -6.55 2.40 13.26
CA ALA A 448 -5.52 3.27 12.71
C ALA A 448 -6.11 4.62 12.28
N LEU A 449 -7.17 4.59 11.46
CA LEU A 449 -7.88 5.80 11.03
C LEU A 449 -8.42 6.59 12.22
N TRP A 450 -9.05 5.93 13.18
CA TRP A 450 -9.57 6.58 14.38
C TRP A 450 -8.47 7.26 15.21
N SER A 451 -7.35 6.57 15.43
CA SER A 451 -6.19 7.11 16.14
C SER A 451 -5.64 8.36 15.45
N SER A 452 -5.45 8.28 14.13
CA SER A 452 -4.91 9.39 13.35
C SER A 452 -5.84 10.59 13.34
N MET A 453 -7.16 10.39 13.22
CA MET A 453 -8.15 11.48 13.34
C MET A 453 -8.18 12.07 14.76
N ALA A 454 -8.08 11.25 15.81
CA ALA A 454 -8.01 11.73 17.19
C ALA A 454 -6.74 12.56 17.45
N TRP A 455 -5.59 12.12 16.95
CA TRP A 455 -4.36 12.90 16.99
C TRP A 455 -4.48 14.19 16.18
N ALA A 456 -5.06 14.13 14.99
CA ALA A 456 -5.21 15.29 14.11
C ALA A 456 -6.12 16.36 14.73
N THR A 457 -7.26 15.95 15.28
CA THR A 457 -8.22 16.87 15.94
C THR A 457 -7.65 17.50 17.22
N ARG A 458 -6.81 16.80 17.98
CA ARG A 458 -6.06 17.35 19.14
C ARG A 458 -5.13 18.51 18.77
N ASN A 459 -4.76 18.65 17.51
CA ASN A 459 -3.78 19.62 17.05
C ASN A 459 -4.45 20.79 16.33
N PRO A 460 -4.51 22.01 16.92
CA PRO A 460 -5.21 23.16 16.34
C PRO A 460 -4.67 23.57 14.96
N ARG A 461 -3.41 23.27 14.66
CA ARG A 461 -2.78 23.60 13.38
C ARG A 461 -3.18 22.66 12.23
N ILE A 462 -3.72 21.49 12.54
CA ILE A 462 -4.16 20.54 11.52
C ILE A 462 -5.58 20.92 11.10
N ALA A 463 -5.73 21.29 9.82
CA ALA A 463 -6.98 21.75 9.23
C ALA A 463 -7.83 20.62 8.62
N GLY A 464 -7.27 19.42 8.48
CA GLY A 464 -8.07 18.27 8.08
C GLY A 464 -7.33 16.97 7.87
N PHE A 465 -8.13 15.95 7.53
CA PHE A 465 -7.73 14.57 7.39
C PHE A 465 -8.37 13.93 6.16
N ILE A 466 -7.54 13.33 5.30
CA ILE A 466 -7.98 12.64 4.09
C ILE A 466 -7.70 11.16 4.25
N VAL A 467 -8.76 10.35 4.16
CA VAL A 467 -8.62 8.91 4.01
C VAL A 467 -7.98 8.62 2.65
N PHE A 468 -6.87 7.88 2.67
CA PHE A 468 -6.00 7.74 1.51
C PHE A 468 -6.66 7.10 0.29
N SER A 469 -7.73 6.31 0.45
CA SER A 469 -8.52 5.89 -0.69
C SER A 469 -9.96 5.50 -0.34
N ALA A 470 -10.91 5.83 -1.22
CA ALA A 470 -12.29 5.36 -1.12
C ALA A 470 -12.39 3.83 -1.35
N SER A 471 -11.59 3.30 -2.28
CA SER A 471 -11.62 1.89 -2.68
C SER A 471 -10.22 1.34 -2.90
N ASP A 472 -10.03 0.03 -2.78
CA ASP A 472 -8.75 -0.59 -3.12
C ASP A 472 -8.50 -0.49 -4.63
N TYR A 473 -7.43 0.19 -5.05
CA TYR A 473 -7.02 0.28 -6.45
C TYR A 473 -5.56 -0.14 -6.59
N GLU A 474 -4.65 0.83 -6.46
CA GLU A 474 -3.20 0.63 -6.52
C GLU A 474 -2.66 0.05 -5.20
N SER A 475 -3.36 0.35 -4.10
CA SER A 475 -2.99 -0.06 -2.74
C SER A 475 -4.21 -0.62 -1.99
N PRO A 476 -4.04 -1.67 -1.17
CA PRO A 476 -5.13 -2.33 -0.47
C PRO A 476 -5.47 -1.62 0.85
N VAL A 477 -5.79 -0.33 0.78
CA VAL A 477 -5.92 0.61 1.91
C VAL A 477 -7.25 1.35 1.93
N GLY A 478 -8.15 1.06 0.99
CA GLY A 478 -9.39 1.80 0.78
C GLY A 478 -10.46 1.51 1.83
N LEU A 479 -11.50 2.34 1.84
CA LEU A 479 -12.71 2.08 2.63
C LEU A 479 -13.58 0.95 2.05
N ARG A 480 -13.39 0.61 0.78
CA ARG A 480 -14.02 -0.52 0.09
C ARG A 480 -12.99 -1.53 -0.40
N ALA A 481 -13.21 -2.79 -0.06
CA ALA A 481 -12.37 -3.92 -0.45
C ALA A 481 -12.50 -4.25 -1.95
N PRO A 482 -11.57 -5.01 -2.55
CA PRO A 482 -11.56 -5.27 -4.00
C PRO A 482 -12.79 -6.06 -4.47
N GLY A 483 -13.38 -6.88 -3.59
CA GLY A 483 -14.65 -7.58 -3.84
C GLY A 483 -15.89 -6.67 -3.81
N GLY A 484 -15.74 -5.37 -3.52
CA GLY A 484 -16.84 -4.39 -3.41
C GLY A 484 -17.44 -4.24 -2.02
N ARG A 485 -17.03 -5.07 -1.04
CA ARG A 485 -17.48 -4.97 0.35
C ARG A 485 -16.99 -3.67 1.00
N VAL A 486 -17.92 -2.90 1.57
CA VAL A 486 -17.58 -1.72 2.38
C VAL A 486 -17.01 -2.18 3.74
N ARG A 487 -15.87 -1.63 4.13
CA ARG A 487 -15.20 -1.98 5.39
C ARG A 487 -15.82 -1.23 6.57
N VAL A 488 -15.66 -1.79 7.76
CA VAL A 488 -16.11 -1.16 9.03
C VAL A 488 -15.51 0.22 9.26
N ALA A 489 -14.31 0.47 8.73
CA ALA A 489 -13.65 1.77 8.73
C ALA A 489 -14.49 2.89 8.10
N ALA A 490 -15.26 2.61 7.04
CA ALA A 490 -16.09 3.62 6.38
C ALA A 490 -17.14 4.20 7.34
N ARG A 491 -17.83 3.33 8.08
CA ARG A 491 -18.80 3.74 9.10
C ARG A 491 -18.16 4.54 10.22
N ARG A 492 -16.94 4.17 10.61
CA ARG A 492 -16.20 4.85 11.67
C ARG A 492 -15.75 6.26 11.25
N VAL A 493 -15.36 6.42 9.99
CA VAL A 493 -15.05 7.74 9.40
C VAL A 493 -16.32 8.59 9.33
N GLY A 494 -17.43 8.07 8.80
CA GLY A 494 -18.70 8.81 8.78
C GLY A 494 -19.20 9.19 10.19
N GLN A 495 -18.99 8.32 11.18
CA GLN A 495 -19.23 8.66 12.59
C GLN A 495 -18.35 9.83 13.06
N ALA A 496 -17.07 9.84 12.70
CA ALA A 496 -16.17 10.95 13.05
C ALA A 496 -16.63 12.27 12.43
N VAL A 497 -17.08 12.26 11.16
CA VAL A 497 -17.63 13.45 10.49
C VAL A 497 -18.83 13.99 11.26
N ARG A 498 -19.82 13.14 11.56
CA ARG A 498 -21.01 13.56 12.31
C ARG A 498 -20.68 14.08 13.70
N LEU A 499 -19.79 13.41 14.45
CA LEU A 499 -19.38 13.87 15.78
C LEU A 499 -18.69 15.24 15.77
N LEU A 500 -18.05 15.62 14.66
CA LEU A 500 -17.42 16.94 14.52
C LEU A 500 -18.37 18.00 13.97
N ASN A 501 -19.47 17.59 13.32
CA ASN A 501 -20.45 18.48 12.67
C ASN A 501 -21.75 18.69 13.47
N GLU A 502 -22.16 17.72 14.29
CA GLU A 502 -23.38 17.78 15.11
C GLU A 502 -23.20 18.79 16.26
N ARG A 503 -23.26 20.07 15.91
CA ARG A 503 -23.53 21.22 16.78
C ARG A 503 -24.34 22.28 16.05
#